data_AF-A0A5K1U626-F1
#
_entry.id   AF-A0A5K1U626-F1
#
_cell.length_a   1.000
_cell.length_b   1.000
_cell.length_c   1.000
_cell.angle_alpha   90.00
_cell.angle_beta   90.00
_cell.angle_gamma   90.00
#
_symmetry.space_group_name_H-M   'P 1'
#
loop_
_entity.id
_entity.type
_entity.pdbx_description
1 polymer ?
#
loop_
_entity_poly.entity_id
_entity_poly.type
_entity_poly.pdbx_seq_one_letter_code
_entity_poly.pdbx_strand_id
1 'polypeptide(L)'
;MADDMDLFGEMTPEEIEAEKKRKEAKEAAKKAEPVGQSQIVYDIKPWGEDTNLDEMEAAVRAISREGLEWKGSERKDVAYGIKKLTIICNVLDSVDTESVQEEIEGLEDYVQSVDIVSFNKL
;
A
#
# COMPACT_ATOMS: atom_id res chain seq x y z
N MET A 1 6.26 -32.20 -36.05
CA MET A 1 6.64 -31.56 -34.76
C MET A 1 7.97 -30.87 -35.00
N ALA A 2 8.14 -29.57 -34.85
CA ALA A 2 7.24 -28.55 -34.34
C ALA A 2 7.50 -27.24 -35.12
N ASP A 3 6.39 -26.58 -35.41
CA ASP A 3 6.25 -25.17 -35.70
C ASP A 3 6.87 -24.34 -34.56
N ASP A 4 7.65 -23.29 -34.87
CA ASP A 4 7.78 -22.00 -34.13
C ASP A 4 9.05 -21.24 -34.58
N MET A 5 9.16 -20.93 -35.87
CA MET A 5 10.20 -20.02 -36.37
C MET A 5 9.64 -19.26 -37.57
N ASP A 6 8.73 -18.32 -37.30
CA ASP A 6 8.70 -16.96 -37.88
C ASP A 6 7.39 -16.25 -37.47
N LEU A 7 7.39 -15.57 -36.31
CA LEU A 7 6.32 -14.65 -35.89
C LEU A 7 6.90 -13.24 -35.64
N PHE A 8 7.88 -12.86 -36.47
CA PHE A 8 8.36 -11.48 -36.62
C PHE A 8 7.78 -10.85 -37.90
N GLY A 9 6.56 -11.26 -38.26
CA GLY A 9 5.75 -10.63 -39.31
C GLY A 9 4.77 -9.63 -38.69
N GLU A 10 5.08 -8.34 -38.83
CA GLU A 10 4.16 -7.18 -38.68
C GLU A 10 3.47 -7.01 -37.32
N MET A 11 4.19 -6.39 -36.37
CA MET A 11 3.53 -5.70 -35.25
C MET A 11 3.58 -4.19 -35.50
N THR A 12 2.42 -3.58 -35.72
CA THR A 12 2.26 -2.13 -35.87
C THR A 12 2.74 -1.39 -34.62
N PRO A 13 3.25 -0.14 -34.74
CA PRO A 13 3.86 0.60 -33.63
C PRO A 13 2.93 0.84 -32.43
N GLU A 14 1.61 0.69 -32.60
CA GLU A 14 0.61 0.80 -31.52
C GLU A 14 0.63 -0.38 -30.53
N GLU A 15 1.14 -1.55 -30.92
CA GLU A 15 1.15 -2.75 -30.06
C GLU A 15 2.45 -2.91 -29.24
N ILE A 16 3.52 -2.21 -29.63
CA ILE A 16 4.82 -2.19 -28.93
C ILE A 16 4.73 -1.36 -27.63
N GLU A 17 3.84 -0.36 -27.58
CA GLU A 17 3.69 0.52 -26.43
C GLU A 17 2.88 -0.12 -25.28
N ALA A 18 1.92 -0.99 -25.63
CA ALA A 18 1.13 -1.74 -24.65
C ALA A 18 1.97 -2.79 -23.89
N GLU A 19 2.99 -3.36 -24.54
CA GLU A 19 3.81 -4.41 -23.93
C GLU A 19 4.96 -3.88 -23.07
N LYS A 20 5.42 -2.63 -23.30
CA LYS A 20 6.41 -1.96 -22.42
C LYS A 20 5.84 -1.66 -21.03
N LYS A 21 4.60 -1.15 -20.96
CA LYS A 21 3.94 -0.87 -19.68
C LYS A 21 3.71 -2.12 -18.82
N ARG A 22 3.70 -3.32 -19.41
CA ARG A 22 3.53 -4.59 -18.69
C ARG A 22 4.85 -5.24 -18.27
N LYS A 23 5.99 -4.84 -18.85
CA LYS A 23 7.32 -5.35 -18.49
C LYS A 23 7.97 -4.60 -17.33
N GLU A 24 7.65 -3.31 -17.13
CA GLU A 24 8.12 -2.56 -15.95
C GLU A 24 7.56 -3.12 -14.63
N ALA A 25 6.39 -3.79 -14.68
CA ALA A 25 5.81 -4.49 -13.52
C ALA A 25 6.45 -5.87 -13.21
N LYS A 26 7.34 -6.40 -14.07
CA LYS A 26 7.96 -7.73 -13.87
C LYS A 26 9.46 -7.71 -13.60
N GLU A 27 10.18 -6.61 -13.85
CA GLU A 27 11.61 -6.51 -13.53
C GLU A 27 11.91 -6.04 -12.11
N ALA A 28 10.94 -5.49 -11.37
CA ALA A 28 11.07 -5.23 -9.93
C ALA A 28 11.07 -6.52 -9.08
N ALA A 29 10.62 -7.65 -9.64
CA ALA A 29 10.52 -8.93 -8.92
C ALA A 29 11.83 -9.74 -8.85
N LYS A 30 12.97 -9.22 -9.34
CA LYS A 30 14.21 -10.02 -9.50
C LYS A 30 15.40 -9.62 -8.64
N LYS A 31 15.22 -8.75 -7.65
CA LYS A 31 16.21 -8.50 -6.58
C LYS A 31 15.57 -8.45 -5.19
N ALA A 32 14.81 -9.48 -4.85
CA ALA A 32 14.49 -9.73 -3.45
C ALA A 32 15.72 -10.35 -2.77
N GLU A 33 16.70 -9.51 -2.42
CA GLU A 33 17.59 -9.71 -1.27
C GLU A 33 16.74 -10.13 -0.04
N PRO A 34 17.27 -10.86 0.96
CA PRO A 34 16.45 -11.43 2.04
C PRO A 34 15.53 -10.35 2.61
N VAL A 35 14.26 -10.40 2.21
CA VAL A 35 13.39 -9.25 2.38
C VAL A 35 13.01 -9.24 3.84
N GLY A 36 13.70 -8.40 4.61
CA GLY A 36 13.29 -8.12 5.97
C GLY A 36 11.86 -7.61 5.91
N GLN A 37 10.94 -8.28 6.57
CA GLN A 37 9.59 -7.74 6.72
C GLN A 37 9.63 -6.82 7.93
N SER A 38 8.89 -5.72 7.89
CA SER A 38 8.72 -4.84 9.04
C SER A 38 7.24 -4.66 9.27
N GLN A 39 6.81 -4.82 10.52
CA GLN A 39 5.45 -4.55 10.94
C GLN A 39 5.38 -3.14 11.51
N ILE A 40 4.48 -2.32 10.97
CA ILE A 40 4.26 -0.94 11.35
C ILE A 40 2.85 -0.81 11.89
N VAL A 41 2.71 -0.02 12.94
CA VAL A 41 1.44 0.31 13.56
C VAL A 41 1.21 1.80 13.36
N TYR A 42 0.23 2.14 12.53
CA TYR A 42 -0.19 3.51 12.27
C TYR A 42 -1.41 3.86 13.13
N ASP A 43 -1.40 5.05 13.69
CA ASP A 43 -2.52 5.62 14.43
C ASP A 43 -3.07 6.79 13.65
N ILE A 44 -4.31 6.63 13.23
CA ILE A 44 -5.00 7.58 12.37
C ILE A 44 -6.01 8.29 13.26
N LYS A 45 -5.80 9.59 13.45
CA LYS A 45 -6.73 10.45 14.18
C LYS A 45 -7.72 11.04 13.20
N PRO A 46 -9.02 10.77 13.36
CA PRO A 46 -10.04 11.43 12.57
C PRO A 46 -10.24 12.88 13.03
N TRP A 47 -11.00 13.65 12.25
CA TRP A 47 -11.40 15.01 12.60
C TRP A 47 -12.33 15.08 13.83
N GLY A 48 -13.12 14.04 14.09
CA GLY A 48 -13.99 13.97 15.28
C GLY A 48 -14.84 12.71 15.36
N GLU A 49 -15.81 12.70 16.28
CA GLU A 49 -16.76 11.59 16.48
C GLU A 49 -17.73 11.37 15.31
N ASP A 50 -17.94 12.41 14.48
CA ASP A 50 -18.79 12.37 13.29
C ASP A 50 -18.08 11.74 12.07
N THR A 51 -16.76 11.60 12.11
CA THR A 51 -16.00 11.00 11.00
C THR A 51 -16.26 9.49 10.92
N ASN A 52 -16.61 9.02 9.72
CA ASN A 52 -16.91 7.62 9.49
C ASN A 52 -15.62 6.76 9.50
N LEU A 53 -15.35 6.15 10.65
CA LEU A 53 -14.17 5.29 10.86
C LEU A 53 -14.16 4.08 9.92
N ASP A 54 -15.33 3.58 9.53
CA ASP A 54 -15.46 2.45 8.61
C ASP A 54 -15.05 2.84 7.18
N GLU A 55 -15.40 4.04 6.72
CA GLU A 55 -14.96 4.56 5.42
C GLU A 55 -13.46 4.87 5.43
N MET A 56 -12.96 5.45 6.52
CA MET A 56 -11.53 5.68 6.71
C MET A 56 -10.73 4.38 6.66
N GLU A 57 -11.19 3.34 7.35
CA GLU A 57 -10.54 2.02 7.30
C GLU A 57 -10.60 1.45 5.87
N ALA A 58 -11.74 1.55 5.18
CA ALA A 58 -11.88 1.07 3.81
C ALA A 58 -10.93 1.80 2.85
N ALA A 59 -10.79 3.11 2.99
CA ALA A 59 -9.85 3.92 2.20
C ALA A 59 -8.40 3.53 2.48
N VAL A 60 -8.03 3.34 3.74
CA VAL A 60 -6.67 2.88 4.10
C VAL A 60 -6.41 1.47 3.57
N ARG A 61 -7.36 0.54 3.70
CA ARG A 61 -7.22 -0.82 3.15
C ARG A 61 -7.20 -0.85 1.62
N ALA A 62 -7.75 0.18 0.96
CA ALA A 62 -7.69 0.32 -0.49
C ALA A 62 -6.28 0.69 -0.98
N ILE A 63 -5.43 1.28 -0.13
CA ILE A 63 -4.02 1.53 -0.42
C ILE A 63 -3.31 0.18 -0.52
N SER A 64 -3.11 -0.35 -1.73
CA SER A 64 -2.42 -1.62 -1.93
C SER A 64 -1.20 -1.41 -2.79
N ARG A 65 -0.03 -1.78 -2.27
CA ARG A 65 1.26 -1.64 -2.93
C ARG A 65 2.04 -2.95 -2.87
N GLU A 66 2.91 -3.18 -3.84
CA GLU A 66 3.76 -4.38 -3.86
C GLU A 66 4.66 -4.39 -2.60
N GLY A 67 4.44 -5.38 -1.73
CA GLY A 67 5.16 -5.49 -0.47
C GLY A 67 4.48 -4.85 0.74
N LEU A 68 3.29 -4.27 0.60
CA LEU A 68 2.46 -3.79 1.70
C LEU A 68 1.28 -4.74 1.92
N GLU A 69 1.10 -5.18 3.16
CA GLU A 69 -0.01 -6.02 3.57
C GLU A 69 -0.69 -5.46 4.83
N TRP A 70 -1.92 -5.00 4.70
CA TRP A 70 -2.74 -4.60 5.85
C TRP A 70 -3.14 -5.82 6.68
N LYS A 71 -2.91 -5.73 7.99
CA LYS A 71 -3.31 -6.74 8.98
C LYS A 71 -4.64 -6.34 9.61
N GLY A 72 -4.69 -6.35 10.94
CA GLY A 72 -5.85 -5.92 11.71
C GLY A 72 -5.83 -4.42 11.99
N SER A 73 -7.02 -3.87 12.15
CA SER A 73 -7.29 -2.56 12.71
C SER A 73 -7.98 -2.70 14.07
N GLU A 74 -7.73 -1.76 14.96
CA GLU A 74 -8.38 -1.63 16.26
C GLU A 74 -8.77 -0.16 16.48
N ARG A 75 -9.96 0.07 17.03
CA ARG A 75 -10.41 1.41 17.39
C ARG A 75 -10.08 1.64 18.86
N LYS A 76 -9.27 2.65 19.16
CA LYS A 76 -8.90 3.01 20.53
C LYS A 76 -9.56 4.33 20.93
N ASP A 77 -10.12 4.39 22.12
CA ASP A 77 -10.64 5.63 22.67
C ASP A 77 -9.47 6.53 23.11
N VAL A 78 -9.46 7.79 22.66
CA VAL A 78 -8.40 8.75 22.98
C VAL A 78 -8.82 9.58 24.19
N ALA A 79 -9.93 10.31 24.04
CA ALA A 79 -10.58 11.14 25.05
C ALA A 79 -11.84 11.78 24.44
N TYR A 80 -12.78 12.21 25.29
CA TYR A 80 -13.96 13.00 24.89
C TYR A 80 -14.83 12.36 23.79
N GLY A 81 -14.93 11.03 23.73
CA GLY A 81 -15.74 10.32 22.72
C GLY A 81 -15.06 10.15 21.36
N ILE A 82 -13.86 10.74 21.17
CA ILE A 82 -13.09 10.59 19.93
C ILE A 82 -12.33 9.27 19.98
N LYS A 83 -12.51 8.46 18.92
CA LYS A 83 -11.82 7.19 18.72
C LYS A 83 -10.78 7.35 17.62
N LYS A 84 -9.56 6.91 17.88
CA LYS A 84 -8.49 6.78 16.89
C LYS A 84 -8.52 5.39 16.27
N LEU A 85 -8.20 5.29 14.99
CA LEU A 85 -8.05 4.01 14.31
C LEU A 85 -6.57 3.62 14.33
N THR A 86 -6.25 2.57 15.06
CA THR A 86 -4.92 1.97 15.03
C THR A 86 -4.93 0.84 14.01
N ILE A 87 -4.16 0.95 12.93
CA ILE A 87 -4.06 -0.09 11.91
C ILE A 87 -2.64 -0.65 11.84
N ILE A 88 -2.54 -1.96 11.70
CA ILE A 88 -1.28 -2.67 11.58
C ILE A 88 -1.07 -3.03 10.11
N CYS A 89 0.12 -2.79 9.59
CA CYS A 89 0.54 -3.28 8.28
C CYS A 89 1.91 -3.93 8.34
N ASN A 90 2.11 -4.91 7.48
CA ASN A 90 3.42 -5.49 7.22
C ASN A 90 3.93 -4.89 5.91
N VAL A 91 5.09 -4.26 5.96
CA VAL A 91 5.79 -3.74 4.79
C VAL A 91 7.07 -4.54 4.57
N LEU A 92 7.50 -4.70 3.34
CA LEU A 92 8.83 -5.20 3.01
C LEU A 92 9.87 -4.08 3.25
N ASP A 93 11.13 -4.41 3.57
CA ASP A 93 12.24 -3.46 3.73
C ASP A 93 12.48 -2.60 2.47
N SER A 94 12.02 -3.08 1.31
CA SER A 94 12.05 -2.33 0.04
C SER A 94 10.90 -1.34 -0.13
N VAL A 95 9.88 -1.37 0.74
CA VAL A 95 8.74 -0.44 0.70
C VAL A 95 9.05 0.72 1.62
N ASP A 96 9.01 1.91 1.05
CA ASP A 96 9.22 3.15 1.77
C ASP A 96 8.01 3.48 2.65
N THR A 97 8.24 3.65 3.94
CA THR A 97 7.19 3.89 4.94
C THR A 97 6.64 5.30 4.88
N GLU A 98 7.44 6.26 4.40
CA GLU A 98 7.03 7.65 4.20
C GLU A 98 5.97 7.71 3.11
N SER A 99 6.18 7.01 1.98
CA SER A 99 5.19 6.92 0.89
C SER A 99 3.84 6.37 1.34
N VAL A 100 3.85 5.38 2.24
CA VAL A 100 2.63 4.77 2.79
C VAL A 100 1.92 5.76 3.70
N GLN A 101 2.68 6.45 4.53
CA GLN A 101 2.16 7.52 5.39
C GLN A 101 1.56 8.65 4.54
N GLU A 102 2.23 9.10 3.48
CA GLU A 102 1.71 10.13 2.58
C GLU A 102 0.38 9.74 1.91
N GLU A 103 0.23 8.48 1.47
CA GLU A 103 -1.05 8.00 0.92
C GLU A 103 -2.18 8.01 1.97
N ILE A 104 -1.87 7.71 3.23
CA ILE A 104 -2.86 7.77 4.32
C ILE A 104 -3.16 9.22 4.70
N GLU A 105 -2.15 10.09 4.79
CA GLU A 105 -2.33 11.53 5.07
C GLU A 105 -3.09 12.24 3.94
N GLY A 106 -3.00 11.74 2.71
CA GLY A 106 -3.80 12.21 1.58
C GLY A 106 -5.30 11.94 1.70
N LEU A 107 -5.74 11.15 2.69
CA LEU A 107 -7.15 10.96 3.03
C LEU A 107 -7.68 12.10 3.92
N GLU A 108 -7.40 13.35 3.53
CA GLU A 108 -7.66 14.59 4.28
C GLU A 108 -9.12 14.76 4.72
N ASP A 109 -10.06 14.13 4.00
CA ASP A 109 -11.50 14.13 4.28
C ASP A 109 -11.85 13.41 5.59
N TYR A 110 -11.08 12.35 5.91
CA TYR A 110 -11.30 11.52 7.10
C TYR A 110 -10.19 11.66 8.12
N VAL A 111 -8.94 11.84 7.67
CA VAL A 111 -7.73 11.84 8.48
C VAL A 111 -7.33 13.26 8.84
N GLN A 112 -7.23 13.55 10.12
CA GLN A 112 -6.64 14.80 10.63
C GLN A 112 -5.11 14.68 10.72
N SER A 113 -4.62 13.53 11.18
CA SER A 113 -3.19 13.26 11.29
C SER A 113 -2.91 11.75 11.37
N VAL A 114 -1.74 11.35 10.89
CA VAL A 114 -1.17 10.01 11.07
C VAL A 114 0.01 10.08 12.03
N ASP A 115 0.11 9.09 12.90
CA ASP A 115 1.24 8.89 13.81
C ASP A 115 1.74 7.44 13.75
N ILE A 116 3.05 7.24 13.81
CA ILE A 116 3.65 5.89 13.87
C ILE A 116 3.78 5.49 15.33
N VAL A 117 2.94 4.56 15.77
CA VAL A 117 2.95 4.07 17.16
C VAL A 117 4.12 3.15 17.41
N SER A 118 4.41 2.27 16.45
CA SER A 118 5.43 1.24 16.61
C SER A 118 5.92 0.73 15.27
N PHE A 119 7.22 0.49 15.20
CA PHE A 119 7.90 -0.14 14.08
C PHE A 119 8.64 -1.37 14.63
N ASN A 120 8.27 -2.55 14.17
CA ASN A 120 8.89 -3.82 14.55
C ASN A 120 9.52 -4.45 13.32
N LYS A 121 10.83 -4.70 13.35
CA LYS A 121 11.49 -5.48 12.31
C LYS A 121 11.25 -6.98 12.58
N LEU A 122 10.75 -7.69 11.57
CA LEU A 122 10.50 -9.14 11.58
C LEU A 122 11.71 -9.91 11.03
#